data_AF-A0A6G3PVZ4-F1
#
_entry.id   AF-A0A6G3PVZ4-F1
#
_cell.length_a   1.000
_cell.length_b   1.000
_cell.length_c   1.000
_cell.angle_alpha   90.00
_cell.angle_beta   90.00
_cell.angle_gamma   90.00
#
_symmetry.space_group_name_H-M   'P 1'
#
loop_
_entity.id
_entity.type
_entity.pdbx_description
1 polymer ?
#
loop_
_entity_poly.entity_id
_entity_poly.type
_entity_poly.pdbx_seq_one_letter_code
_entity_poly.pdbx_strand_id
1 'polypeptide(L)'
;AGGPGSPAREVVDAIAAAGGEAVAHGGDIATAEGAASLVTTALDAFGRFDTLVNNAGFLRDRMLVNLDEDDWDAVVRVHLKGHFLPLRHAAAHWRAEAKAGRPPAARVINTSSGAGLLGSVGQSNYAAAKAGIVALTLVAAAELGRYGIQVNALAPAARTRMTERTFAATMAAPADGSFDAMAPANVSPLVVWLGSAASDGVTGRVFEAEAGRITVMEGWRPGPTEDRGARRSPAEAGDTVRRLLADAEEAGQVYGAS
;
A
#
# COMPACT_ATOMS: atom_id res chain seq x y z
N ALA A 1 -4.02 4.85 21.40
CA ALA A 1 -4.90 4.62 20.22
C ALA A 1 -6.09 3.69 20.48
N GLY A 2 -6.07 2.81 21.50
CA GLY A 2 -7.17 1.86 21.77
C GLY A 2 -7.95 2.08 23.08
N GLY A 3 -7.86 3.27 23.69
CA GLY A 3 -8.58 3.57 24.94
C GLY A 3 -10.09 3.82 24.73
N PRO A 4 -10.86 3.98 25.82
CA PRO A 4 -12.26 4.40 25.76
C PRO A 4 -12.42 5.69 24.94
N GLY A 5 -13.36 5.72 23.99
CA GLY A 5 -13.60 6.89 23.12
C GLY A 5 -12.55 7.11 22.02
N SER A 6 -11.75 6.10 21.68
CA SER A 6 -10.83 6.18 20.53
C SER A 6 -11.55 5.92 19.20
N PRO A 7 -11.04 6.44 18.05
CA PRO A 7 -11.62 6.15 16.73
C PRO A 7 -11.70 4.65 16.41
N ALA A 8 -10.75 3.85 16.91
CA ALA A 8 -10.79 2.40 16.77
C ALA A 8 -11.99 1.79 17.50
N ARG A 9 -12.32 2.31 18.69
CA ARG A 9 -13.47 1.85 19.48
C ARG A 9 -14.79 2.27 18.84
N GLU A 10 -14.87 3.48 18.30
CA GLU A 10 -16.05 3.95 17.56
C GLU A 10 -16.36 3.03 16.37
N VAL A 11 -15.34 2.59 15.62
CA VAL A 11 -15.51 1.65 14.51
C VAL A 11 -15.95 0.27 15.01
N VAL A 12 -15.41 -0.22 16.12
CA VAL A 12 -15.85 -1.49 16.74
C VAL A 12 -17.33 -1.41 17.12
N ASP A 13 -17.75 -0.33 17.77
CA ASP A 13 -19.13 -0.15 18.21
C ASP A 13 -20.08 -0.01 16.99
N ALA A 14 -19.64 0.64 15.91
CA ALA A 14 -20.39 0.72 14.65
C ALA A 14 -20.55 -0.65 13.97
N ILE A 15 -19.49 -1.48 13.96
CA ILE A 15 -19.56 -2.85 13.42
C ILE A 15 -20.52 -3.70 14.25
N ALA A 16 -20.45 -3.62 15.58
CA ALA A 16 -21.35 -4.33 16.48
C ALA A 16 -22.82 -3.88 16.30
N ALA A 17 -23.06 -2.58 16.15
CA ALA A 17 -24.39 -2.03 15.87
C ALA A 17 -24.96 -2.51 14.53
N ALA A 18 -24.11 -2.81 13.55
CA ALA A 18 -24.49 -3.41 12.27
C ALA A 18 -24.61 -4.95 12.31
N GLY A 19 -24.42 -5.57 13.48
CA GLY A 19 -24.53 -7.03 13.69
C GLY A 19 -23.26 -7.83 13.40
N GLY A 20 -22.11 -7.16 13.23
CA GLY A 20 -20.81 -7.81 13.06
C GLY A 20 -20.04 -7.95 14.37
N GLU A 21 -18.86 -8.57 14.28
CA GLU A 21 -17.93 -8.75 15.40
C GLU A 21 -16.61 -8.04 15.12
N ALA A 22 -16.08 -7.32 16.11
CA ALA A 22 -14.82 -6.60 15.99
C ALA A 22 -14.14 -6.40 17.35
N VAL A 23 -12.80 -6.32 17.34
CA VAL A 23 -11.98 -5.98 18.50
C VAL A 23 -10.99 -4.88 18.14
N ALA A 24 -10.78 -3.92 19.05
CA ALA A 24 -9.82 -2.85 18.85
C ALA A 24 -8.41 -3.31 19.28
N HIS A 25 -7.42 -3.09 18.41
CA HIS A 25 -6.00 -3.19 18.76
C HIS A 25 -5.37 -1.79 18.77
N GLY A 26 -4.61 -1.48 19.82
CA GLY A 26 -4.06 -0.14 20.05
C GLY A 26 -2.54 -0.05 19.95
N GLY A 27 -1.86 -1.13 19.56
CA GLY A 27 -0.40 -1.19 19.51
C GLY A 27 0.20 -0.46 18.31
N ASP A 28 1.44 0.00 18.44
CA ASP A 28 2.17 0.62 17.33
C ASP A 28 2.66 -0.45 16.35
N ILE A 29 2.03 -0.54 15.18
CA ILE A 29 2.37 -1.51 14.13
C ILE A 29 3.78 -1.35 13.55
N ALA A 30 4.48 -0.26 13.87
CA ALA A 30 5.87 -0.02 13.47
C ALA A 30 6.90 -0.48 14.53
N THR A 31 6.45 -1.11 15.63
CA THR A 31 7.31 -1.84 16.57
C THR A 31 7.11 -3.35 16.45
N ALA A 32 8.13 -4.12 16.83
CA ALA A 32 8.06 -5.58 16.77
C ALA A 32 6.98 -6.12 17.72
N GLU A 33 6.88 -5.59 18.95
CA GLU A 33 5.84 -6.03 19.89
C GLU A 33 4.44 -5.64 19.42
N GLY A 34 4.27 -4.42 18.88
CA GLY A 34 2.97 -3.94 18.41
C GLY A 34 2.45 -4.75 17.22
N ALA A 35 3.31 -5.05 16.25
CA ALA A 35 2.95 -5.90 15.12
C ALA A 35 2.70 -7.37 15.52
N ALA A 36 3.49 -7.95 16.42
CA ALA A 36 3.25 -9.31 16.91
C ALA A 36 1.93 -9.41 17.69
N SER A 37 1.66 -8.44 18.57
CA SER A 37 0.43 -8.42 19.37
C SER A 37 -0.84 -8.26 18.52
N LEU A 38 -0.76 -7.66 17.33
CA LEU A 38 -1.89 -7.61 16.38
C LEU A 38 -2.33 -9.02 15.97
N VAL A 39 -1.37 -9.89 15.63
CA VAL A 39 -1.64 -11.29 15.26
C VAL A 39 -2.21 -12.05 16.45
N THR A 40 -1.62 -11.90 17.64
CA THR A 40 -2.14 -12.51 18.88
C THR A 40 -3.57 -12.05 19.15
N THR A 41 -3.88 -10.76 19.03
CA THR A 41 -5.23 -10.23 19.26
C THR A 41 -6.26 -10.86 18.33
N ALA A 42 -5.92 -11.03 17.04
CA ALA A 42 -6.82 -11.66 16.08
C ALA A 42 -7.07 -13.14 16.41
N LEU A 43 -6.01 -13.86 16.81
CA LEU A 43 -6.12 -15.27 17.20
C LEU A 43 -6.91 -15.45 18.50
N ASP A 44 -6.67 -14.62 19.51
CA ASP A 44 -7.37 -14.70 20.79
C ASP A 44 -8.86 -14.36 20.66
N ALA A 45 -9.19 -13.38 19.80
CA ALA A 45 -10.57 -12.94 19.60
C ALA A 45 -11.37 -13.85 18.66
N PHE A 46 -10.75 -14.35 17.58
CA PHE A 46 -11.48 -15.01 16.48
C PHE A 46 -10.99 -16.43 16.19
N GLY A 47 -9.94 -16.91 16.85
CA GLY A 47 -9.34 -18.23 16.65
C GLY A 47 -8.52 -18.38 15.35
N ARG A 48 -8.68 -17.46 14.39
CA ARG A 48 -7.98 -17.42 13.10
C ARG A 48 -8.01 -16.01 12.52
N PHE A 49 -7.21 -15.78 11.48
CA PHE A 49 -7.36 -14.63 10.60
C PHE A 49 -6.93 -14.97 9.18
N ASP A 50 -7.65 -14.40 8.22
CA ASP A 50 -7.54 -14.76 6.80
C ASP A 50 -7.02 -13.61 5.94
N THR A 51 -7.27 -12.37 6.37
CA THR A 51 -6.89 -11.17 5.62
C THR A 51 -6.13 -10.21 6.51
N LEU A 52 -4.99 -9.72 6.01
CA LEU A 52 -4.26 -8.59 6.57
C LEU A 52 -4.37 -7.39 5.61
N VAL A 53 -4.89 -6.27 6.11
CA VAL A 53 -4.90 -4.99 5.38
C VAL A 53 -3.93 -4.02 6.05
N ASN A 54 -2.80 -3.75 5.39
CA ASN A 54 -1.87 -2.73 5.85
C ASN A 54 -2.29 -1.37 5.28
N ASN A 55 -2.81 -0.49 6.14
CA ASN A 55 -3.32 0.84 5.75
C ASN A 55 -2.76 2.00 6.60
N ALA A 56 -2.22 1.73 7.80
CA ALA A 56 -1.76 2.78 8.72
C ALA A 56 -0.74 3.73 8.06
N GLY A 57 -0.87 5.02 8.34
CA GLY A 57 -0.08 6.05 7.66
C GLY A 57 -0.45 7.49 8.02
N PHE A 58 0.46 8.43 7.74
CA PHE A 58 0.27 9.88 7.86
C PHE A 58 1.26 10.63 6.94
N LEU A 59 1.05 11.94 6.76
CA LEU A 59 1.91 12.78 5.92
C LEU A 59 2.78 13.75 6.74
N ARG A 60 3.97 14.02 6.18
CA ARG A 60 4.92 15.08 6.56
C ARG A 60 5.54 15.64 5.29
N ASP A 61 4.72 16.43 4.60
CA ASP A 61 5.06 16.92 3.26
C ASP A 61 5.98 18.13 3.35
N ARG A 62 7.11 18.05 2.66
CA ARG A 62 8.12 19.10 2.49
C ARG A 62 8.82 18.91 1.14
N MET A 63 9.20 20.03 0.52
CA MET A 63 10.16 19.97 -0.58
C MET A 63 11.43 19.28 -0.10
N LEU A 64 12.07 18.47 -0.97
CA LEU A 64 13.19 17.60 -0.60
C LEU A 64 14.27 18.32 0.22
N VAL A 65 14.64 19.54 -0.18
CA VAL A 65 15.69 20.35 0.48
C VAL A 65 15.29 20.92 1.83
N ASN A 66 14.00 20.91 2.15
CA ASN A 66 13.42 21.42 3.40
C ASN A 66 12.80 20.30 4.25
N LEU A 67 13.07 19.03 3.91
CA LEU A 67 12.56 17.89 4.64
C LEU A 67 13.53 17.54 5.76
N ASP A 68 13.03 17.61 7.00
CA ASP A 68 13.79 17.25 8.18
C ASP A 68 13.96 15.72 8.27
N GLU A 69 15.08 15.26 8.85
CA GLU A 69 15.39 13.84 9.02
C GLU A 69 14.34 13.12 9.88
N ASP A 70 13.86 13.76 10.96
CA ASP A 70 12.81 13.20 11.80
C ASP A 70 11.49 12.97 11.04
N ASP A 71 11.14 13.87 10.12
CA ASP A 71 9.95 13.76 9.28
C ASP A 71 10.11 12.67 8.21
N TRP A 72 11.33 12.48 7.69
CA TRP A 72 11.67 11.34 6.83
C TRP A 72 11.51 10.02 7.58
N ASP A 73 12.18 9.89 8.73
CA ASP A 73 12.19 8.69 9.54
C ASP A 73 10.81 8.32 10.03
N ALA A 74 10.01 9.29 10.47
CA ALA A 74 8.66 9.03 10.97
C ALA A 74 7.75 8.46 9.87
N VAL A 75 7.83 8.99 8.64
CA VAL A 75 7.05 8.50 7.49
C VAL A 75 7.53 7.11 7.07
N VAL A 76 8.83 6.89 6.90
CA VAL A 76 9.39 5.58 6.52
C VAL A 76 9.09 4.52 7.59
N ARG A 77 9.19 4.88 8.88
CA ARG A 77 8.89 4.00 10.02
C ARG A 77 7.44 3.52 9.98
N VAL A 78 6.47 4.42 9.88
CA VAL A 78 5.05 4.02 9.94
C VAL A 78 4.57 3.39 8.65
N HIS A 79 4.98 3.91 7.49
CA HIS A 79 4.56 3.34 6.23
C HIS A 79 5.33 2.07 5.92
N LEU A 80 6.62 2.15 5.63
CA LEU A 80 7.35 0.99 5.10
C LEU A 80 7.58 -0.08 6.17
N LYS A 81 8.16 0.29 7.32
CA LYS A 81 8.39 -0.67 8.42
C LYS A 81 7.07 -1.15 9.03
N GLY A 82 6.07 -0.27 9.14
CA GLY A 82 4.73 -0.62 9.61
C GLY A 82 3.91 -1.49 8.66
N HIS A 83 4.27 -1.61 7.38
CA HIS A 83 3.71 -2.65 6.49
C HIS A 83 4.51 -3.95 6.59
N PHE A 84 5.84 -3.85 6.70
CA PHE A 84 6.73 -5.00 6.81
C PHE A 84 6.46 -5.84 8.07
N LEU A 85 6.36 -5.20 9.25
CA LEU A 85 6.29 -5.95 10.51
C LEU A 85 5.00 -6.77 10.64
N PRO A 86 3.78 -6.23 10.45
CA PRO A 86 2.56 -7.03 10.50
C PRO A 86 2.56 -8.15 9.47
N LEU A 87 3.01 -7.86 8.24
CA LEU A 87 3.14 -8.86 7.18
C LEU A 87 4.09 -9.99 7.58
N ARG A 88 5.26 -9.67 8.13
CA ARG A 88 6.22 -10.67 8.61
C ARG A 88 5.61 -11.59 9.66
N HIS A 89 4.89 -11.04 10.65
CA HIS A 89 4.29 -11.83 11.72
C HIS A 89 3.11 -12.67 11.22
N ALA A 90 2.24 -12.10 10.38
CA ALA A 90 1.14 -12.81 9.74
C ALA A 90 1.64 -13.98 8.86
N ALA A 91 2.62 -13.71 7.99
CA ALA A 91 3.23 -14.71 7.12
C ALA A 91 3.93 -15.82 7.92
N ALA A 92 4.58 -15.50 9.04
CA ALA A 92 5.19 -16.50 9.91
C ALA A 92 4.14 -17.45 10.51
N HIS A 93 3.00 -16.92 10.97
CA HIS A 93 1.88 -17.71 11.47
C HIS A 93 1.30 -18.61 10.37
N TRP A 94 0.91 -18.05 9.23
CA TRP A 94 0.33 -18.80 8.11
C TRP A 94 1.27 -19.87 7.54
N ARG A 95 2.58 -19.58 7.47
CA ARG A 95 3.59 -20.57 7.10
C ARG A 95 3.66 -21.73 8.10
N ALA A 96 3.50 -21.47 9.40
CA ALA A 96 3.47 -22.51 10.42
C ALA A 96 2.22 -23.40 10.27
N GLU A 97 1.05 -22.79 10.01
CA GLU A 97 -0.20 -23.51 9.73
C GLU A 97 -0.08 -24.41 8.49
N ALA A 98 0.47 -23.89 7.39
CA ALA A 98 0.72 -24.67 6.18
C ALA A 98 1.65 -25.87 6.45
N LYS A 99 2.73 -25.69 7.21
CA LYS A 99 3.63 -26.77 7.61
C LYS A 99 2.98 -27.81 8.53
N ALA A 100 1.98 -27.41 9.29
CA ALA A 100 1.20 -28.29 10.14
C ALA A 100 0.05 -29.01 9.39
N GLY A 101 0.02 -28.92 8.05
CA GLY A 101 -1.01 -29.55 7.23
C GLY A 101 -2.33 -28.80 7.15
N ARG A 102 -2.37 -27.53 7.60
CA ARG A 102 -3.54 -26.65 7.55
C ARG A 102 -3.24 -25.45 6.64
N PRO A 103 -3.12 -25.65 5.32
CA PRO A 103 -2.78 -24.56 4.40
C PRO A 103 -3.84 -23.45 4.48
N PRO A 104 -3.45 -22.19 4.75
CA PRO A 104 -4.39 -21.08 4.76
C PRO A 104 -4.74 -20.65 3.33
N ALA A 105 -5.89 -20.00 3.19
CA ALA A 105 -6.27 -19.23 1.99
C ALA A 105 -6.11 -17.74 2.29
N ALA A 106 -4.88 -17.32 2.60
CA ALA A 106 -4.61 -16.01 3.17
C ALA A 106 -4.52 -14.92 2.11
N ARG A 107 -4.90 -13.70 2.48
CA ARG A 107 -4.86 -12.50 1.63
C ARG A 107 -4.14 -11.36 2.35
N VAL A 108 -3.28 -10.65 1.63
CA VAL A 108 -2.63 -9.44 2.11
C VAL A 108 -2.90 -8.32 1.11
N ILE A 109 -3.39 -7.20 1.64
CA ILE A 109 -3.64 -5.99 0.89
C ILE A 109 -2.80 -4.87 1.49
N ASN A 110 -1.76 -4.48 0.78
CA ASN A 110 -0.90 -3.36 1.16
C ASN A 110 -1.42 -2.05 0.54
N THR A 111 -1.20 -0.93 1.22
CA THR A 111 -1.58 0.38 0.70
C THR A 111 -0.34 1.13 0.21
N SER A 112 -0.12 1.13 -1.10
CA SER A 112 0.80 2.03 -1.81
C SER A 112 0.11 3.39 -2.12
N SER A 113 0.50 4.07 -3.19
CA SER A 113 -0.02 5.37 -3.67
C SER A 113 0.54 5.67 -5.06
N GLY A 114 -0.18 6.46 -5.86
CA GLY A 114 0.36 7.06 -7.09
C GLY A 114 1.68 7.82 -6.86
N ALA A 115 1.87 8.42 -5.67
CA ALA A 115 3.14 9.03 -5.29
C ALA A 115 4.30 8.03 -5.24
N GLY A 116 4.06 6.77 -4.87
CA GLY A 116 5.08 5.72 -4.89
C GLY A 116 5.28 5.08 -6.27
N LEU A 117 4.34 5.29 -7.20
CA LEU A 117 4.38 4.74 -8.55
C LEU A 117 5.06 5.70 -9.53
N LEU A 118 4.70 6.98 -9.45
CA LEU A 118 5.11 8.03 -10.39
C LEU A 118 5.93 9.15 -9.73
N GLY A 119 6.01 9.18 -8.40
CA GLY A 119 6.58 10.32 -7.66
C GLY A 119 5.53 11.40 -7.36
N SER A 120 5.82 12.24 -6.37
CA SER A 120 4.97 13.40 -6.01
C SER A 120 5.84 14.53 -5.46
N VAL A 121 5.68 15.73 -6.02
CA VAL A 121 6.42 16.93 -5.60
C VAL A 121 6.07 17.26 -4.14
N GLY A 122 7.10 17.47 -3.32
CA GLY A 122 6.93 17.77 -1.89
C GLY A 122 6.66 16.55 -1.00
N GLN A 123 6.76 15.34 -1.54
CA GLN A 123 6.44 14.10 -0.82
C GLN A 123 7.52 13.02 -0.96
N SER A 124 8.81 13.39 -0.96
CA SER A 124 9.92 12.45 -1.22
C SER A 124 9.97 11.28 -0.22
N ASN A 125 9.76 11.52 1.08
CA ASN A 125 9.65 10.49 2.12
C ASN A 125 8.48 9.53 1.86
N TYR A 126 7.30 10.08 1.59
CA TYR A 126 6.08 9.31 1.37
C TYR A 126 6.16 8.51 0.07
N ALA A 127 6.59 9.14 -1.04
CA ALA A 127 6.82 8.48 -2.33
C ALA A 127 7.81 7.32 -2.18
N ALA A 128 8.95 7.54 -1.51
CA ALA A 128 9.93 6.48 -1.25
C ALA A 128 9.35 5.32 -0.43
N ALA A 129 8.62 5.62 0.65
CA ALA A 129 7.99 4.58 1.47
C ALA A 129 6.94 3.78 0.67
N LYS A 130 6.12 4.45 -0.15
CA LYS A 130 5.06 3.82 -0.95
C LYS A 130 5.61 3.01 -2.12
N ALA A 131 6.71 3.45 -2.73
CA ALA A 131 7.47 2.67 -3.71
C ALA A 131 8.07 1.40 -3.07
N GLY A 132 8.66 1.54 -1.87
CA GLY A 132 9.15 0.40 -1.09
C GLY A 132 8.06 -0.62 -0.75
N ILE A 133 6.83 -0.16 -0.48
CA ILE A 133 5.67 -1.02 -0.25
C ILE A 133 5.30 -1.80 -1.52
N VAL A 134 5.43 -1.22 -2.72
CA VAL A 134 5.23 -1.97 -3.98
C VAL A 134 6.26 -3.09 -4.10
N ALA A 135 7.54 -2.79 -3.91
CA ALA A 135 8.60 -3.80 -3.95
C ALA A 135 8.38 -4.91 -2.91
N LEU A 136 8.01 -4.55 -1.68
CA LEU A 136 7.65 -5.50 -0.63
C LEU A 136 6.50 -6.41 -1.04
N THR A 137 5.45 -5.86 -1.66
CA THR A 137 4.30 -6.64 -2.18
C THR A 137 4.75 -7.66 -3.21
N LEU A 138 5.55 -7.27 -4.19
CA LEU A 138 6.01 -8.16 -5.26
C LEU A 138 6.87 -9.31 -4.71
N VAL A 139 7.81 -9.00 -3.82
CA VAL A 139 8.67 -10.01 -3.18
C VAL A 139 7.85 -10.94 -2.29
N ALA A 140 6.97 -10.41 -1.44
CA ALA A 140 6.15 -11.22 -0.55
C ALA A 140 5.18 -12.13 -1.33
N ALA A 141 4.61 -11.66 -2.43
CA ALA A 141 3.79 -12.49 -3.31
C ALA A 141 4.57 -13.71 -3.84
N ALA A 142 5.80 -13.49 -4.30
CA ALA A 142 6.66 -14.56 -4.83
C ALA A 142 7.10 -15.55 -3.73
N GLU A 143 7.46 -15.06 -2.55
CA GLU A 143 7.97 -15.90 -1.44
C GLU A 143 6.88 -16.73 -0.76
N LEU A 144 5.68 -16.17 -0.65
CA LEU A 144 4.60 -16.67 0.21
C LEU A 144 3.53 -17.47 -0.55
N GLY A 145 3.48 -17.37 -1.88
CA GLY A 145 2.48 -18.09 -2.70
C GLY A 145 2.48 -19.61 -2.46
N ARG A 146 3.66 -20.21 -2.24
CA ARG A 146 3.81 -21.64 -1.90
C ARG A 146 3.13 -22.09 -0.60
N TYR A 147 2.69 -21.14 0.23
CA TYR A 147 1.97 -21.39 1.49
C TYR A 147 0.48 -21.03 1.40
N GLY A 148 -0.05 -20.74 0.21
CA GLY A 148 -1.45 -20.33 0.03
C GLY A 148 -1.73 -18.86 0.37
N ILE A 149 -0.69 -18.02 0.39
CA ILE A 149 -0.79 -16.60 0.74
C ILE A 149 -0.70 -15.76 -0.54
N GLN A 150 -1.70 -14.93 -0.80
CA GLN A 150 -1.71 -13.97 -1.90
C GLN A 150 -1.45 -12.56 -1.38
N VAL A 151 -0.60 -11.78 -2.06
CA VAL A 151 -0.21 -10.44 -1.63
C VAL A 151 -0.38 -9.47 -2.79
N ASN A 152 -1.18 -8.43 -2.60
CA ASN A 152 -1.42 -7.36 -3.58
C ASN A 152 -1.30 -5.99 -2.91
N ALA A 153 -1.23 -4.94 -3.74
CA ALA A 153 -1.27 -3.56 -3.25
C ALA A 153 -2.32 -2.71 -3.96
N LEU A 154 -2.78 -1.68 -3.27
CA LEU A 154 -3.63 -0.62 -3.80
C LEU A 154 -2.89 0.72 -3.79
N ALA A 155 -3.13 1.54 -4.80
CA ALA A 155 -2.81 2.95 -4.85
C ALA A 155 -4.13 3.73 -4.89
N PRO A 156 -4.71 4.06 -3.72
CA PRO A 156 -6.00 4.75 -3.69
C PRO A 156 -5.86 6.23 -4.05
N ALA A 157 -6.84 6.75 -4.80
CA ALA A 157 -7.13 8.19 -4.82
C ALA A 157 -8.51 8.39 -4.20
N ALA A 158 -8.53 8.95 -2.99
CA ALA A 158 -9.74 9.20 -2.24
C ALA A 158 -9.55 10.39 -1.28
N ARG A 159 -10.66 11.01 -0.94
CA ARG A 159 -10.76 11.96 0.15
C ARG A 159 -10.67 11.23 1.48
N THR A 160 -9.69 11.61 2.27
CA THR A 160 -9.48 11.13 3.63
C THR A 160 -9.06 12.33 4.47
N ARG A 161 -9.06 12.19 5.80
CA ARG A 161 -8.46 13.20 6.71
C ARG A 161 -7.03 13.61 6.32
N MET A 162 -6.31 12.74 5.60
CA MET A 162 -4.97 12.98 5.08
C MET A 162 -4.95 13.92 3.86
N THR A 163 -5.95 13.84 2.98
CA THR A 163 -6.02 14.60 1.71
C THR A 163 -6.94 15.83 1.79
N GLU A 164 -7.84 15.91 2.78
CA GLU A 164 -8.74 17.03 3.03
C GLU A 164 -8.02 18.36 3.27
N ARG A 165 -6.83 18.35 3.89
CA ARG A 165 -6.07 19.58 4.15
C ARG A 165 -5.34 20.11 2.91
N THR A 166 -4.92 19.22 2.02
CA THR A 166 -4.06 19.57 0.87
C THR A 166 -4.88 19.84 -0.40
N PHE A 167 -6.04 19.21 -0.57
CA PHE A 167 -6.87 19.29 -1.79
C PHE A 167 -8.35 19.63 -1.51
N ALA A 168 -8.63 20.43 -0.48
CA ALA A 168 -9.97 20.68 0.07
C ALA A 168 -11.06 21.04 -0.97
N ALA A 169 -10.73 21.85 -1.98
CA ALA A 169 -11.70 22.31 -2.98
C ALA A 169 -12.05 21.23 -4.03
N THR A 170 -11.05 20.48 -4.50
CA THR A 170 -11.24 19.39 -5.48
C THR A 170 -11.87 18.14 -4.84
N MET A 171 -11.75 18.04 -3.51
CA MET A 171 -12.24 16.92 -2.71
C MET A 171 -13.48 17.32 -1.89
N ALA A 172 -14.35 18.20 -2.39
CA ALA A 172 -15.60 18.55 -1.70
C ALA A 172 -16.73 17.59 -2.08
N ALA A 173 -17.67 17.31 -1.17
CA ALA A 173 -18.75 16.36 -1.45
C ALA A 173 -19.75 17.07 -2.36
N PRO A 174 -20.29 16.39 -3.39
CA PRO A 174 -21.35 16.98 -4.17
C PRO A 174 -22.54 17.34 -3.28
N ALA A 175 -22.96 18.60 -3.29
CA ALA A 175 -24.09 19.08 -2.50
C ALA A 175 -25.45 18.64 -3.07
N ASP A 176 -25.48 18.19 -4.32
CA ASP A 176 -26.67 17.79 -5.07
C ASP A 176 -27.00 16.30 -4.93
N GLY A 177 -26.24 15.54 -4.12
CA GLY A 177 -26.43 14.10 -3.93
C GLY A 177 -25.97 13.24 -5.12
N SER A 178 -25.28 13.83 -6.10
CA SER A 178 -24.61 13.07 -7.15
C SER A 178 -23.47 12.21 -6.60
N PHE A 179 -22.98 11.27 -7.41
CA PHE A 179 -21.94 10.33 -6.99
C PHE A 179 -20.67 11.06 -6.49
N ASP A 180 -20.36 10.89 -5.20
CA ASP A 180 -19.12 11.39 -4.62
C ASP A 180 -17.95 10.51 -5.06
N ALA A 181 -17.35 10.87 -6.20
CA ALA A 181 -16.19 10.19 -6.76
C ALA A 181 -15.03 10.05 -5.76
N MET A 182 -14.89 11.02 -4.85
CA MET A 182 -13.79 11.04 -3.89
C MET A 182 -14.14 10.37 -2.56
N ALA A 183 -15.33 9.81 -2.38
CA ALA A 183 -15.68 9.10 -1.15
C ALA A 183 -14.72 7.92 -0.90
N PRO A 184 -14.12 7.79 0.30
CA PRO A 184 -13.19 6.71 0.60
C PRO A 184 -13.85 5.32 0.53
N ALA A 185 -15.17 5.26 0.71
CA ALA A 185 -15.96 4.05 0.55
C ALA A 185 -15.87 3.45 -0.87
N ASN A 186 -15.49 4.23 -1.88
CA ASN A 186 -15.33 3.74 -3.25
C ASN A 186 -14.12 2.78 -3.41
N VAL A 187 -13.13 2.83 -2.52
CA VAL A 187 -11.95 1.94 -2.55
C VAL A 187 -12.23 0.61 -1.85
N SER A 188 -13.07 0.61 -0.82
CA SER A 188 -13.32 -0.54 0.05
C SER A 188 -13.83 -1.80 -0.69
N PRO A 189 -14.70 -1.72 -1.72
CA PRO A 189 -15.16 -2.91 -2.44
C PRO A 189 -14.03 -3.76 -3.02
N LEU A 190 -13.00 -3.12 -3.61
CA LEU A 190 -11.85 -3.85 -4.16
C LEU A 190 -11.01 -4.49 -3.04
N VAL A 191 -10.84 -3.80 -1.90
CA VAL A 191 -10.16 -4.36 -0.71
C VAL A 191 -10.88 -5.63 -0.23
N VAL A 192 -12.20 -5.56 -0.10
CA VAL A 192 -13.04 -6.69 0.34
C VAL A 192 -12.94 -7.86 -0.64
N TRP A 193 -13.03 -7.59 -1.95
CA TRP A 193 -12.91 -8.63 -2.97
C TRP A 193 -11.53 -9.29 -2.96
N LEU A 194 -10.44 -8.51 -2.87
CA LEU A 194 -9.06 -9.02 -2.75
C LEU A 194 -8.82 -9.80 -1.44
N GLY A 195 -9.58 -9.51 -0.39
CA GLY A 195 -9.58 -10.23 0.88
C GLY A 195 -10.40 -11.52 0.87
N SER A 196 -11.06 -11.85 -0.24
CA SER A 196 -12.00 -12.97 -0.31
C SER A 196 -11.43 -14.19 -1.04
N ALA A 197 -12.14 -15.31 -0.94
CA ALA A 197 -11.85 -16.50 -1.75
C ALA A 197 -12.04 -16.24 -3.26
N ALA A 198 -12.89 -15.27 -3.65
CA ALA A 198 -13.18 -14.97 -5.05
C ALA A 198 -12.01 -14.35 -5.81
N SER A 199 -10.99 -13.85 -5.10
CA SER A 199 -9.76 -13.32 -5.72
C SER A 199 -8.68 -14.38 -5.89
N ASP A 200 -9.00 -15.67 -5.84
CA ASP A 200 -8.02 -16.75 -6.02
C ASP A 200 -7.22 -16.57 -7.31
N GLY A 201 -5.90 -16.81 -7.22
CA GLY A 201 -4.98 -16.58 -8.34
C GLY A 201 -4.54 -15.13 -8.57
N VAL A 202 -5.14 -14.12 -7.91
CA VAL A 202 -4.71 -12.72 -7.99
C VAL A 202 -3.62 -12.44 -6.94
N THR A 203 -2.36 -12.41 -7.36
CA THR A 203 -1.22 -12.11 -6.47
C THR A 203 -0.13 -11.33 -7.19
N GLY A 204 0.67 -10.57 -6.45
CA GLY A 204 1.76 -9.74 -7.01
C GLY A 204 1.26 -8.61 -7.89
N ARG A 205 0.02 -8.15 -7.70
CA ARG A 205 -0.59 -7.08 -8.49
C ARG A 205 -0.67 -5.78 -7.70
N VAL A 206 -0.63 -4.67 -8.43
CA VAL A 206 -0.87 -3.33 -7.91
C VAL A 206 -2.05 -2.74 -8.68
N PHE A 207 -3.01 -2.17 -7.95
CA PHE A 207 -4.19 -1.54 -8.53
C PHE A 207 -4.30 -0.10 -8.09
N GLU A 208 -4.50 0.83 -9.01
CA GLU A 208 -5.07 2.13 -8.67
C GLU A 208 -6.59 2.01 -8.55
N ALA A 209 -7.16 2.63 -7.51
CA ALA A 209 -8.60 2.64 -7.27
C ALA A 209 -9.05 4.06 -6.90
N GLU A 210 -9.95 4.60 -7.72
CA GLU A 210 -10.51 5.94 -7.56
C GLU A 210 -11.93 5.95 -8.09
N ALA A 211 -12.88 6.48 -7.31
CA ALA A 211 -14.27 6.59 -7.74
C ALA A 211 -14.81 5.22 -8.25
N GLY A 212 -15.33 5.15 -9.46
CA GLY A 212 -15.76 3.89 -10.09
C GLY A 212 -14.66 3.17 -10.90
N ARG A 213 -13.41 3.64 -10.87
CA ARG A 213 -12.32 3.16 -11.72
C ARG A 213 -11.37 2.25 -10.95
N ILE A 214 -11.01 1.14 -11.59
CA ILE A 214 -9.94 0.24 -11.17
C ILE A 214 -8.95 0.15 -12.32
N THR A 215 -7.70 0.52 -12.07
CA THR A 215 -6.61 0.46 -13.05
C THR A 215 -5.58 -0.55 -12.56
N VAL A 216 -5.19 -1.48 -13.44
CA VAL A 216 -4.05 -2.36 -13.16
C VAL A 216 -2.77 -1.59 -13.46
N MET A 217 -1.89 -1.48 -12.48
CA MET A 217 -0.59 -0.85 -12.69
C MET A 217 0.38 -1.84 -13.31
N GLU A 218 1.01 -1.43 -14.40
CA GLU A 218 2.08 -2.20 -15.03
C GLU A 218 3.42 -1.85 -14.38
N GLY A 219 4.20 -2.87 -14.01
CA GLY A 219 5.49 -2.69 -13.35
C GLY A 219 6.59 -2.25 -14.32
N TRP A 220 7.77 -1.95 -13.77
CA TRP A 220 8.96 -1.66 -14.55
C TRP A 220 9.30 -2.81 -15.51
N ARG A 221 9.51 -2.47 -16.78
CA ARG A 221 9.90 -3.39 -17.84
C ARG A 221 11.13 -2.86 -18.57
N PRO A 222 11.97 -3.72 -19.18
CA PRO A 222 13.04 -3.27 -20.06
C PRO A 222 12.48 -2.43 -21.21
N GLY A 223 13.06 -1.24 -21.43
CA GLY A 223 12.80 -0.41 -22.59
C GLY A 223 13.75 -0.70 -23.76
N PRO A 224 13.87 0.21 -24.74
CA PRO A 224 14.86 0.12 -25.81
C PRO A 224 16.26 -0.16 -25.26
N THR A 225 16.93 -1.15 -25.84
CA THR A 225 18.23 -1.65 -25.35
C THR A 225 19.19 -1.81 -26.53
N GLU A 226 20.41 -1.32 -26.37
CA GLU A 226 21.50 -1.49 -27.34
C GLU A 226 22.68 -2.21 -26.67
N ASP A 227 23.11 -3.35 -27.23
CA ASP A 227 24.34 -4.02 -26.82
C ASP A 227 25.47 -3.73 -27.82
N ARG A 228 26.58 -3.19 -27.30
CA ARG A 228 27.79 -2.95 -28.08
C ARG A 228 28.65 -4.22 -28.23
N GLY A 229 28.48 -5.20 -27.34
CA GLY A 229 29.38 -6.35 -27.20
C GLY A 229 30.78 -5.95 -26.66
N ALA A 230 30.96 -4.71 -26.20
CA ALA A 230 32.21 -4.18 -25.67
C ALA A 230 31.96 -2.98 -24.75
N ARG A 231 32.99 -2.60 -23.97
CA ARG A 231 32.92 -1.42 -23.10
C ARG A 231 32.74 -0.13 -23.92
N ARG A 232 31.79 0.72 -23.54
CA ARG A 232 31.59 2.07 -24.10
C ARG A 232 32.57 3.07 -23.48
N SER A 233 33.02 4.06 -24.25
CA SER A 233 33.56 5.31 -23.71
C SER A 233 32.41 6.18 -23.17
N PRO A 234 32.69 7.19 -22.33
CA PRO A 234 31.66 8.09 -21.82
C PRO A 234 30.88 8.83 -22.92
N ALA A 235 31.56 9.24 -24.00
CA ALA A 235 30.91 9.92 -25.13
C ALA A 235 29.92 8.99 -25.86
N GLU A 236 30.36 7.77 -26.19
CA GLU A 236 29.51 6.77 -26.84
C GLU A 236 28.32 6.38 -25.96
N ALA A 237 28.50 6.31 -24.64
CA ALA A 237 27.41 6.08 -23.69
C ALA A 237 26.38 7.22 -23.75
N GLY A 238 26.83 8.48 -23.75
CA GLY A 238 25.96 9.66 -23.86
C GLY A 238 25.15 9.67 -25.16
N ASP A 239 25.81 9.40 -26.29
CA ASP A 239 25.14 9.35 -27.60
C ASP A 239 24.12 8.21 -27.66
N THR A 240 24.47 7.05 -27.10
CA THR A 240 23.57 5.89 -27.02
C THR A 240 22.35 6.20 -26.17
N VAL A 241 22.53 6.81 -24.99
CA VAL A 241 21.43 7.20 -24.11
C VAL A 241 20.47 8.16 -24.81
N ARG A 242 20.96 9.18 -25.52
CA ARG A 242 20.09 10.12 -26.24
C ARG A 242 19.25 9.44 -27.31
N ARG A 243 19.82 8.48 -28.05
CA ARG A 243 19.07 7.69 -29.03
C ARG A 243 18.00 6.83 -28.36
N LEU A 244 18.38 6.04 -27.35
CA LEU A 244 17.45 5.14 -26.67
C LEU A 244 16.30 5.90 -25.99
N LEU A 245 16.54 7.10 -25.46
CA LEU A 245 15.49 7.94 -24.88
C LEU A 245 14.51 8.48 -25.91
N ALA A 246 14.93 8.68 -27.17
CA ALA A 246 14.02 9.11 -28.23
C ALA A 246 13.03 8.01 -28.65
N ASP A 247 13.38 6.75 -28.43
CA ASP A 247 12.54 5.58 -28.72
C ASP A 247 11.79 5.05 -27.47
N ALA A 248 12.12 5.55 -26.29
CA ALA A 248 11.54 5.09 -25.03
C ALA A 248 10.13 5.67 -24.85
N GLU A 249 9.27 4.89 -24.21
CA GLU A 249 7.97 5.40 -23.75
C GLU A 249 8.20 6.52 -22.72
N GLU A 250 7.46 7.62 -22.87
CA GLU A 250 7.54 8.72 -21.92
C GLU A 250 7.08 8.27 -20.54
N ALA A 251 7.86 8.61 -19.52
CA ALA A 251 7.49 8.31 -18.16
C ALA A 251 6.21 9.06 -17.77
N GLY A 252 5.34 8.40 -17.00
CA GLY A 252 4.19 9.07 -16.40
C GLY A 252 4.60 10.30 -15.60
N GLN A 253 3.80 11.36 -15.68
CA GLN A 253 4.11 12.63 -15.05
C GLN A 253 4.14 12.50 -13.52
N VAL A 254 5.18 13.05 -12.90
CA VAL A 254 5.28 13.20 -11.45
C VAL A 254 4.13 14.08 -10.97
N TYR A 255 3.39 13.63 -9.95
CA TYR A 255 2.28 14.42 -9.41
C TYR A 255 2.77 15.78 -8.89
N GLY A 256 2.09 16.86 -9.30
CA GLY A 256 2.43 18.23 -8.89
C GLY A 256 3.63 18.85 -9.61
N ALA A 257 4.24 18.16 -10.59
CA ALA A 257 5.24 18.76 -11.47
C ALA A 257 4.55 19.54 -12.61
N SER A 258 5.03 20.74 -12.90
CA SER A 258 4.61 21.61 -14.00
C SER A 258 5.47 21.44 -15.23
#